data_AF-A0A3S9ED69-F1
#
_entry.id   AF-A0A3S9ED69-F1
#
_cell.length_a   1.000
_cell.length_b   1.000
_cell.length_c   1.000
_cell.angle_alpha   90.00
_cell.angle_beta   90.00
_cell.angle_gamma   90.00
#
_symmetry.space_group_name_H-M   'P 1'
#
loop_
_entity.id
_entity.type
_entity.pdbx_description
1 polymer ?
#
loop_
_entity_poly.entity_id
_entity_poly.type
_entity_poly.pdbx_seq_one_letter_code
_entity_poly.pdbx_strand_id
1 'polypeptide(L)'
;MPSAALFDLLPDFGTRAQRAGQPRAAVDPEHKPETPAPQADIGTLIAEAVVQAEAALEARLSAAHDAALEAERQANADEARVFLESLGDDVGKAVSSRIDTMEARVTGLVAATVARIIGGIVSDDLQKRSIEVLASAIHEAVGDAEAVRIVVRGPLSLFETLKASLGPRAANLDFVEAPGFDLTVAIDEAVFETRMAEWSTTLSEVLA
;
A
#
# COMPACT_ATOMS: atom_id res chain seq x y z
N MET A 1 36.18 15.76 -55.55
CA MET A 1 36.49 15.31 -56.92
C MET A 1 35.18 15.25 -57.69
N PRO A 2 35.07 15.99 -58.80
CA PRO A 2 33.82 16.21 -59.55
C PRO A 2 33.35 14.94 -60.26
N SER A 3 32.03 14.76 -60.33
CA SER A 3 31.34 13.68 -61.04
C SER A 3 31.54 13.82 -62.55
N ALA A 4 32.12 12.81 -63.20
CA ALA A 4 32.28 12.75 -64.64
C ALA A 4 30.91 12.82 -65.35
N ALA A 5 30.80 13.69 -66.35
CA ALA A 5 29.58 13.82 -67.14
C ALA A 5 29.51 12.69 -68.20
N LEU A 6 28.31 12.17 -68.43
CA LEU A 6 27.98 11.07 -69.35
C LEU A 6 28.43 11.25 -70.82
N PHE A 7 28.92 12.44 -71.19
CA PHE A 7 29.45 12.76 -72.52
C PHE A 7 30.87 12.23 -72.77
N ASP A 8 31.68 12.01 -71.74
CA ASP A 8 33.09 11.56 -71.88
C ASP A 8 33.23 10.06 -72.27
N LEU A 9 32.13 9.32 -72.39
CA LEU A 9 32.13 7.87 -72.63
C LEU A 9 31.59 7.45 -74.01
N LEU A 10 31.46 8.38 -74.96
CA LEU A 10 31.06 8.05 -76.33
C LEU A 10 32.26 8.09 -77.29
N PRO A 11 32.55 7.01 -78.05
CA PRO A 11 33.57 7.02 -79.08
C PRO A 11 33.13 7.85 -80.29
N ASP A 12 33.94 8.86 -80.62
CA ASP A 12 33.76 9.73 -81.78
C ASP A 12 33.80 8.95 -83.11
N PHE A 13 32.75 9.12 -83.91
CA PHE A 13 32.71 8.65 -85.29
C PHE A 13 33.46 9.61 -86.19
N GLY A 14 34.67 9.24 -86.64
CA GLY A 14 35.20 9.76 -87.89
C GLY A 14 36.72 9.88 -87.99
N THR A 15 37.34 8.95 -88.73
CA THR A 15 38.37 9.34 -89.71
C THR A 15 38.47 8.29 -90.81
N ARG A 16 37.99 8.69 -92.00
CA ARG A 16 38.05 7.96 -93.26
C ARG A 16 39.47 8.06 -93.84
N ALA A 17 40.13 6.95 -94.08
CA ALA A 17 41.30 6.88 -94.97
C ALA A 17 40.88 6.24 -96.31
N GLN A 18 41.16 6.95 -97.38
CA GLN A 18 40.65 6.80 -98.74
C GLN A 18 41.60 5.94 -99.58
N ARG A 19 41.09 5.01 -100.41
CA ARG A 19 41.81 4.54 -101.60
C ARG A 19 40.81 4.27 -102.75
N ALA A 20 41.17 4.75 -103.92
CA ALA A 20 40.30 4.98 -105.08
C ALA A 20 40.54 3.99 -106.24
N GLY A 21 39.50 3.80 -107.07
CA GLY A 21 39.49 3.26 -108.46
C GLY A 21 39.09 1.77 -108.52
N GLN A 22 38.13 1.28 -109.32
CA GLN A 22 37.44 1.74 -110.54
C GLN A 22 36.09 0.97 -110.73
N PRO A 23 35.22 1.31 -111.70
CA PRO A 23 33.77 1.03 -111.64
C PRO A 23 33.28 -0.24 -112.35
N ARG A 24 32.07 -0.66 -111.93
CA ARG A 24 30.99 -1.34 -112.68
C ARG A 24 30.93 -2.87 -112.63
N ALA A 25 29.90 -3.38 -111.96
CA ALA A 25 28.83 -4.17 -112.58
C ALA A 25 27.65 -4.25 -111.60
N ALA A 26 26.46 -3.83 -112.05
CA ALA A 26 25.22 -4.01 -111.32
C ALA A 26 24.82 -5.49 -111.35
N VAL A 27 24.62 -6.09 -110.18
CA VAL A 27 23.85 -7.31 -109.99
C VAL A 27 23.19 -7.24 -108.60
N ASP A 28 21.96 -6.74 -108.55
CA ASP A 28 20.93 -7.26 -107.63
C ASP A 28 20.20 -8.34 -108.44
N PRO A 29 19.95 -9.55 -107.89
CA PRO A 29 19.06 -9.74 -106.73
C PRO A 29 19.66 -10.75 -105.72
N GLU A 30 19.25 -10.84 -104.46
CA GLU A 30 17.90 -11.11 -104.00
C GLU A 30 17.84 -10.72 -102.51
N HIS A 31 17.08 -9.67 -102.21
CA HIS A 31 16.76 -9.25 -100.85
C HIS A 31 15.86 -10.33 -100.25
N LYS A 32 16.46 -11.31 -99.57
CA LYS A 32 15.73 -12.20 -98.67
C LYS A 32 15.04 -11.30 -97.64
N PRO A 33 13.70 -11.33 -97.50
CA PRO A 33 13.02 -10.44 -96.58
C PRO A 33 13.57 -10.69 -95.17
N GLU A 34 14.19 -9.69 -94.57
CA GLU A 34 14.40 -9.65 -93.13
C GLU A 34 13.01 -9.71 -92.51
N THR A 35 12.70 -10.84 -91.88
CA THR A 35 11.56 -10.96 -90.99
C THR A 35 11.64 -9.78 -90.01
N PRO A 36 10.59 -8.94 -89.89
CA PRO A 36 10.64 -7.87 -88.91
C PRO A 36 10.83 -8.52 -87.55
N ALA A 37 11.92 -8.16 -86.85
CA ALA A 37 12.04 -8.51 -85.44
C ALA A 37 10.74 -8.03 -84.75
N PRO A 38 10.08 -8.86 -83.93
CA PRO A 38 8.87 -8.44 -83.25
C PRO A 38 9.23 -7.19 -82.43
N GLN A 39 8.68 -6.03 -82.81
CA GLN A 39 8.74 -4.85 -81.97
C GLN A 39 7.98 -5.21 -80.71
N ALA A 40 8.73 -5.47 -79.63
CA ALA A 40 8.13 -5.66 -78.32
C ALA A 40 7.25 -4.44 -78.05
N ASP A 41 5.98 -4.67 -77.76
CA ASP A 41 5.05 -3.60 -77.46
C ASP A 41 5.47 -3.00 -76.10
N ILE A 42 6.18 -1.89 -76.14
CA ILE A 42 6.74 -1.23 -74.96
C ILE A 42 5.62 -0.90 -73.97
N GLY A 43 4.39 -0.66 -74.45
CA GLY A 43 3.24 -0.42 -73.61
C GLY A 43 2.86 -1.61 -72.73
N THR A 44 2.95 -2.84 -73.25
CA THR A 44 2.63 -4.05 -72.46
C THR A 44 3.69 -4.34 -71.41
N LEU A 45 4.98 -4.16 -71.75
CA LEU A 45 6.08 -4.34 -70.80
C LEU A 45 6.03 -3.32 -69.66
N ILE A 46 5.68 -2.07 -69.95
CA ILE A 46 5.49 -1.05 -68.92
C ILE A 46 4.30 -1.40 -68.02
N ALA A 47 3.18 -1.83 -68.60
CA ALA A 47 2.00 -2.22 -67.83
C ALA A 47 2.31 -3.40 -66.88
N GLU A 48 3.02 -4.43 -67.36
CA GLU A 48 3.45 -5.56 -66.54
C GLU A 48 4.41 -5.13 -65.41
N ALA A 49 5.37 -4.24 -65.72
CA ALA A 49 6.30 -3.71 -64.73
C ALA A 49 5.60 -2.86 -63.65
N VAL A 50 4.59 -2.07 -64.04
CA VAL A 50 3.77 -1.28 -63.10
C VAL A 50 2.96 -2.20 -62.19
N VAL A 51 2.30 -3.22 -62.74
CA VAL A 51 1.54 -4.20 -61.94
C VAL A 51 2.46 -4.92 -60.94
N GLN A 52 3.66 -5.32 -61.35
CA GLN A 52 4.64 -5.94 -60.45
C GLN A 52 5.13 -4.97 -59.37
N ALA A 53 5.37 -3.70 -59.72
CA ALA A 53 5.80 -2.69 -58.76
C ALA A 53 4.71 -2.34 -57.75
N GLU A 54 3.45 -2.23 -58.19
CA GLU A 54 2.29 -2.00 -57.32
C GLU A 54 2.08 -3.18 -56.36
N ALA A 55 2.15 -4.42 -56.86
CA ALA A 55 2.06 -5.61 -56.00
C ALA A 55 3.20 -5.68 -54.97
N ALA A 56 4.43 -5.34 -55.37
CA ALA A 56 5.57 -5.30 -54.45
C ALA A 56 5.43 -4.18 -53.41
N LEU A 57 4.89 -3.03 -53.80
CA LEU A 57 4.62 -1.90 -52.91
C LEU A 57 3.52 -2.24 -51.91
N GLU A 58 2.42 -2.83 -52.37
CA GLU A 58 1.30 -3.28 -51.51
C GLU A 58 1.79 -4.30 -50.47
N ALA A 59 2.57 -5.30 -50.89
CA ALA A 59 3.16 -6.28 -49.98
C ALA A 59 4.05 -5.60 -48.92
N ARG A 60 4.87 -4.62 -49.32
CA ARG A 60 5.74 -3.89 -48.39
C ARG A 60 4.94 -3.02 -47.41
N LEU A 61 3.89 -2.35 -47.88
CA LEU A 61 3.03 -1.51 -47.03
C LEU A 61 2.21 -2.35 -46.06
N SER A 62 1.65 -3.49 -46.49
CA SER A 62 0.95 -4.43 -45.62
C SER A 62 1.89 -4.95 -44.54
N ALA A 63 3.08 -5.41 -44.91
CA ALA A 63 4.06 -5.90 -43.93
C ALA A 63 4.49 -4.81 -42.94
N ALA A 64 4.67 -3.56 -43.40
CA ALA A 64 5.00 -2.44 -42.54
C ALA A 64 3.84 -2.08 -41.59
N HIS A 65 2.60 -2.15 -42.07
CA HIS A 65 1.41 -1.90 -41.26
C HIS A 65 1.21 -2.97 -40.20
N ASP A 66 1.32 -4.25 -40.58
CA ASP A 66 1.21 -5.38 -39.65
C ASP A 66 2.30 -5.31 -38.57
N ALA A 67 3.54 -4.97 -38.96
CA ALA A 67 4.63 -4.75 -38.01
C ALA A 67 4.36 -3.57 -37.07
N ALA A 68 3.76 -2.48 -37.56
CA ALA A 68 3.40 -1.32 -36.74
C ALA A 68 2.29 -1.67 -35.74
N LEU A 69 1.26 -2.39 -36.17
CA LEU A 69 0.17 -2.85 -35.28
C LEU A 69 0.70 -3.80 -34.21
N GLU A 70 1.61 -4.71 -34.57
CA GLU A 70 2.18 -5.65 -33.60
C GLU A 70 3.08 -4.94 -32.60
N ALA A 71 3.87 -3.95 -33.05
CA ALA A 71 4.67 -3.12 -32.15
C ALA A 71 3.78 -2.32 -31.17
N GLU A 72 2.67 -1.76 -31.65
CA GLU A 72 1.70 -1.04 -30.80
C GLU A 72 1.03 -1.97 -29.78
N ARG A 73 0.59 -3.15 -30.20
CA ARG A 73 0.00 -4.16 -29.30
C ARG A 73 0.99 -4.59 -28.22
N GLN A 74 2.24 -4.83 -28.61
CA GLN A 74 3.29 -5.23 -27.67
C GLN A 74 3.57 -4.10 -26.66
N ALA A 75 3.70 -2.86 -27.12
CA ALA A 75 3.88 -1.71 -26.24
C ALA A 75 2.73 -1.55 -25.24
N ASN A 76 1.48 -1.69 -25.71
CA ASN A 76 0.30 -1.62 -24.84
C ASN A 76 0.29 -2.77 -23.82
N ALA A 77 0.63 -4.00 -24.22
CA ALA A 77 0.70 -5.14 -23.32
C ALA A 77 1.78 -4.95 -22.23
N ASP A 78 2.94 -4.40 -22.59
CA ASP A 78 4.02 -4.08 -21.65
C ASP A 78 3.61 -2.95 -20.68
N GLU A 79 2.98 -1.89 -21.17
CA GLU A 79 2.44 -0.81 -20.33
C GLU A 79 1.36 -1.31 -19.37
N ALA A 80 0.43 -2.14 -19.85
CA ALA A 80 -0.64 -2.74 -19.04
C ALA A 80 -0.05 -3.64 -17.94
N ARG A 81 0.99 -4.43 -18.24
CA ARG A 81 1.68 -5.26 -17.24
C ARG A 81 2.29 -4.38 -16.14
N VAL A 82 3.08 -3.37 -16.52
CA VAL A 82 3.74 -2.47 -15.55
C VAL A 82 2.71 -1.74 -14.69
N PHE A 83 1.62 -1.28 -15.31
CA PHE A 83 0.54 -0.63 -14.59
C PHE A 83 -0.13 -1.56 -13.57
N LEU A 84 -0.47 -2.79 -13.96
CA LEU A 84 -1.09 -3.78 -13.08
C LEU A 84 -0.16 -4.19 -11.92
N GLU A 85 1.14 -4.33 -12.18
CA GLU A 85 2.15 -4.58 -11.15
C GLU A 85 2.20 -3.42 -10.15
N SER A 86 2.27 -2.17 -10.63
CA SER A 86 2.28 -0.99 -9.75
C SER A 86 0.99 -0.84 -8.93
N LEU A 87 -0.17 -1.10 -9.56
CA LEU A 87 -1.45 -1.03 -8.87
C LEU A 87 -1.54 -2.11 -7.79
N GLY A 88 -1.09 -3.33 -8.08
CA GLY A 88 -1.06 -4.42 -7.11
C GLY A 88 -0.22 -4.07 -5.88
N ASP A 89 0.98 -3.51 -6.11
CA ASP A 89 1.88 -3.06 -5.05
C ASP A 89 1.30 -1.91 -4.23
N ASP A 90 0.76 -0.88 -4.87
CA ASP A 90 0.24 0.30 -4.19
C ASP A 90 -1.03 -0.01 -3.39
N VAL A 91 -1.96 -0.77 -3.99
CA VAL A 91 -3.16 -1.24 -3.29
C VAL A 91 -2.79 -2.18 -2.16
N GLY A 92 -1.85 -3.11 -2.37
CA GLY A 92 -1.37 -4.02 -1.33
C GLY A 92 -0.81 -3.27 -0.12
N LYS A 93 0.08 -2.29 -0.35
CA LYS A 93 0.64 -1.43 0.70
C LYS A 93 -0.44 -0.62 1.41
N ALA A 94 -1.36 -0.03 0.66
CA ALA A 94 -2.45 0.76 1.24
C ALA A 94 -3.37 -0.10 2.11
N VAL A 95 -3.76 -1.29 1.65
CA VAL A 95 -4.60 -2.22 2.40
C VAL A 95 -3.89 -2.71 3.66
N SER A 96 -2.63 -3.15 3.57
CA SER A 96 -1.85 -3.59 4.72
C SER A 96 -1.76 -2.50 5.79
N SER A 97 -1.36 -1.28 5.41
CA SER A 97 -1.26 -0.15 6.34
C SER A 97 -2.58 0.19 7.01
N ARG A 98 -3.70 0.08 6.28
CA ARG A 98 -5.03 0.30 6.84
C ARG A 98 -5.44 -0.81 7.80
N ILE A 99 -5.12 -2.07 7.52
CA ILE A 99 -5.35 -3.20 8.42
C ILE A 99 -4.55 -3.00 9.72
N ASP A 100 -3.27 -2.70 9.64
CA ASP A 100 -2.42 -2.46 10.83
C ASP A 100 -2.98 -1.33 11.70
N THR A 101 -3.42 -0.24 11.06
CA THR A 101 -4.05 0.89 11.77
C THR A 101 -5.37 0.51 12.43
N MET A 102 -6.20 -0.31 11.76
CA MET A 102 -7.46 -0.80 12.31
C MET A 102 -7.21 -1.75 13.48
N GLU A 103 -6.26 -2.67 13.36
CA GLU A 103 -5.87 -3.60 14.42
C GLU A 103 -5.41 -2.85 15.67
N ALA A 104 -4.48 -1.90 15.51
CA ALA A 104 -3.99 -1.08 16.63
C ALA A 104 -5.14 -0.31 17.32
N ARG A 105 -6.08 0.23 16.54
CA ARG A 105 -7.25 0.94 17.07
C ARG A 105 -8.20 0.00 17.82
N VAL A 106 -8.50 -1.17 17.27
CA VAL A 106 -9.38 -2.15 17.90
C VAL A 106 -8.76 -2.65 19.20
N THR A 107 -7.48 -3.03 19.17
CA THR A 107 -6.75 -3.47 20.37
C THR A 107 -6.74 -2.39 21.44
N GLY A 108 -6.46 -1.14 21.09
CA GLY A 108 -6.51 -0.02 22.04
C GLY A 108 -7.89 0.21 22.66
N LEU A 109 -8.95 0.16 21.85
CA LEU A 109 -10.33 0.33 22.33
C LEU A 109 -10.78 -0.82 23.24
N VAL A 110 -10.44 -2.06 22.87
CA VAL A 110 -10.75 -3.24 23.67
C VAL A 110 -9.97 -3.22 24.98
N ALA A 111 -8.66 -2.96 24.93
CA ALA A 111 -7.82 -2.85 26.12
C ALA A 111 -8.34 -1.78 27.08
N ALA A 112 -8.65 -0.58 26.60
CA ALA A 112 -9.20 0.49 27.43
C ALA A 112 -10.57 0.13 28.04
N THR A 113 -11.42 -0.57 27.28
CA THR A 113 -12.73 -1.01 27.78
C THR A 113 -12.59 -2.09 28.85
N VAL A 114 -11.73 -3.08 28.62
CA VAL A 114 -11.44 -4.16 29.57
C VAL A 114 -10.80 -3.59 30.83
N ALA A 115 -9.82 -2.69 30.70
CA ALA A 115 -9.18 -2.00 31.81
C ALA A 115 -10.21 -1.25 32.66
N ARG A 116 -11.19 -0.56 32.03
CA ARG A 116 -12.26 0.13 32.75
C ARG A 116 -13.17 -0.83 33.53
N ILE A 117 -13.55 -1.95 32.93
CA ILE A 117 -14.44 -2.93 33.56
C ILE A 117 -13.72 -3.62 34.72
N ILE A 118 -12.52 -4.15 34.48
CA ILE A 118 -11.72 -4.85 35.50
C ILE A 118 -11.32 -3.88 36.61
N GLY A 119 -10.85 -2.68 36.25
CA GLY A 119 -10.47 -1.66 37.21
C GLY A 119 -11.60 -1.30 38.17
N GLY A 120 -12.84 -1.14 37.66
CA GLY A 120 -14.01 -0.90 38.49
C GLY A 120 -14.33 -2.07 39.43
N ILE A 121 -14.46 -3.29 38.89
CA ILE A 121 -14.83 -4.48 39.69
C ILE A 121 -13.81 -4.73 40.80
N VAL A 122 -12.52 -4.67 40.47
CA VAL A 122 -11.45 -4.95 41.42
C VAL A 122 -11.34 -3.85 42.48
N SER A 123 -11.56 -2.58 42.11
CA SER A 123 -11.59 -1.48 43.08
C SER A 123 -12.76 -1.64 44.06
N ASP A 124 -13.94 -2.01 43.57
CA ASP A 124 -15.13 -2.22 44.40
C ASP A 124 -14.96 -3.42 45.36
N ASP A 125 -14.38 -4.53 44.88
CA ASP A 125 -14.11 -5.72 45.70
C ASP A 125 -13.05 -5.43 46.76
N LEU A 126 -11.97 -4.74 46.37
CA LEU A 126 -10.92 -4.32 47.30
C LEU A 126 -11.47 -3.41 48.40
N GLN A 127 -12.34 -2.46 48.05
CA GLN A 127 -12.97 -1.57 49.02
C GLN A 127 -13.76 -2.37 50.06
N LYS A 128 -14.64 -3.27 49.62
CA LYS A 128 -15.45 -4.10 50.52
C LYS A 128 -14.57 -4.92 51.46
N ARG A 129 -13.59 -5.64 50.89
CA ARG A 129 -12.69 -6.50 51.67
C ARG A 129 -11.83 -5.71 52.66
N SER A 130 -11.34 -4.53 52.26
CA SER A 130 -10.54 -3.68 53.15
C SER A 130 -11.34 -3.18 54.34
N ILE A 131 -12.61 -2.82 54.12
CA ILE A 131 -13.52 -2.39 55.18
C ILE A 131 -13.89 -3.57 56.10
N GLU A 132 -14.15 -4.76 55.54
CA GLU A 132 -14.44 -5.96 56.34
C GLU A 132 -13.26 -6.35 57.23
N VAL A 133 -12.03 -6.33 56.69
CA VAL A 133 -10.81 -6.60 57.46
C VAL A 133 -10.60 -5.53 58.53
N LEU A 134 -10.82 -4.25 58.22
CA LEU A 134 -10.73 -3.16 59.19
C LEU A 134 -11.78 -3.32 60.30
N ALA A 135 -13.03 -3.64 59.96
CA ALA A 135 -14.08 -3.90 60.94
C ALA A 135 -13.74 -5.07 61.86
N SER A 136 -13.17 -6.15 61.31
CA SER A 136 -12.69 -7.29 62.09
C SER A 136 -11.54 -6.90 63.02
N ALA A 137 -10.57 -6.11 62.56
CA ALA A 137 -9.46 -5.64 63.36
C ALA A 137 -9.93 -4.74 64.51
N ILE A 138 -10.90 -3.85 64.24
CA ILE A 138 -11.55 -3.05 65.28
C ILE A 138 -12.25 -3.96 66.30
N HIS A 139 -12.97 -4.99 65.84
CA HIS A 139 -13.67 -5.92 66.74
C HIS A 139 -12.70 -6.64 67.68
N GLU A 140 -11.58 -7.13 67.14
CA GLU A 140 -10.53 -7.80 67.92
C GLU A 140 -9.84 -6.84 68.90
N ALA A 141 -9.52 -5.62 68.45
CA ALA A 141 -8.82 -4.63 69.28
C ALA A 141 -9.68 -4.09 70.43
N VAL A 142 -11.00 -3.96 70.22
CA VAL A 142 -11.94 -3.46 71.24
C VAL A 142 -12.33 -4.56 72.26
N GLY A 143 -12.37 -5.83 71.84
CA GLY A 143 -12.77 -6.94 72.71
C GLY A 143 -14.15 -6.74 73.36
N ASP A 144 -14.24 -6.96 74.68
CA ASP A 144 -15.41 -6.71 75.54
C ASP A 144 -15.35 -5.37 76.29
N ALA A 145 -14.35 -4.52 76.01
CA ALA A 145 -14.19 -3.25 76.70
C ALA A 145 -15.12 -2.17 76.10
N GLU A 146 -16.19 -1.82 76.82
CA GLU A 146 -17.18 -0.81 76.38
C GLU A 146 -16.66 0.65 76.37
N ALA A 147 -15.49 0.93 76.95
CA ALA A 147 -15.02 2.29 77.25
C ALA A 147 -13.84 2.78 76.39
N VAL A 148 -13.57 2.17 75.24
CA VAL A 148 -12.45 2.57 74.37
C VAL A 148 -12.89 3.66 73.39
N ARG A 149 -12.19 4.79 73.38
CA ARG A 149 -12.43 5.88 72.42
C ARG A 149 -11.74 5.53 71.10
N ILE A 150 -12.51 5.42 70.03
CA ILE A 150 -12.02 5.05 68.71
C ILE A 150 -12.16 6.27 67.80
N VAL A 151 -11.05 6.76 67.25
CA VAL A 151 -11.07 7.90 66.31
C VAL A 151 -10.89 7.38 64.90
N VAL A 152 -11.83 7.68 64.00
CA VAL A 152 -11.79 7.30 62.58
C VAL A 152 -11.58 8.55 61.74
N ARG A 153 -10.59 8.54 60.85
CA ARG A 153 -10.29 9.60 59.89
C ARG A 153 -10.41 9.10 58.47
N GLY A 154 -11.03 9.88 57.58
CA GLY A 154 -11.06 9.58 56.15
C GLY A 154 -12.35 10.02 55.46
N PRO A 155 -12.62 9.50 54.25
CA PRO A 155 -13.78 9.89 53.45
C PRO A 155 -15.11 9.44 54.08
N LEU A 156 -16.11 10.31 54.04
CA LEU A 156 -17.45 10.03 54.60
C LEU A 156 -18.09 8.76 54.00
N SER A 157 -17.92 8.52 52.69
CA SER A 157 -18.48 7.35 52.00
C SER A 157 -17.95 6.02 52.55
N LEU A 158 -16.67 5.96 52.89
CA LEU A 158 -16.03 4.78 53.48
C LEU A 158 -16.46 4.61 54.94
N PHE A 159 -16.55 5.73 55.68
CA PHE A 159 -17.00 5.70 57.07
C PHE A 159 -18.43 5.17 57.20
N GLU A 160 -19.37 5.60 56.35
CA GLU A 160 -20.75 5.09 56.38
C GLU A 160 -20.82 3.58 56.08
N THR A 161 -19.97 3.08 55.20
CA THR A 161 -19.86 1.65 54.89
C THR A 161 -19.28 0.87 56.08
N LEU A 162 -18.25 1.41 56.74
CA LEU A 162 -17.68 0.85 57.97
C LEU A 162 -18.71 0.82 59.10
N LYS A 163 -19.46 1.92 59.29
CA LYS A 163 -20.53 2.03 60.30
C LYS A 163 -21.61 0.96 60.09
N ALA A 164 -22.01 0.73 58.85
CA ALA A 164 -22.95 -0.34 58.51
C ALA A 164 -22.41 -1.73 58.88
N SER A 165 -21.10 -1.99 58.67
CA SER A 165 -20.47 -3.26 59.02
C SER A 165 -20.32 -3.49 60.54
N LEU A 166 -20.08 -2.43 61.31
CA LEU A 166 -19.91 -2.49 62.77
C LEU A 166 -21.24 -2.50 63.55
N GLY A 167 -22.33 -2.07 62.91
CA GLY A 167 -23.67 -2.11 63.50
C GLY A 167 -23.79 -1.27 64.79
N PRO A 168 -24.39 -1.79 65.88
CA PRO A 168 -24.63 -1.03 67.11
C PRO A 168 -23.36 -0.48 67.78
N ARG A 169 -22.20 -1.14 67.58
CA ARG A 169 -20.91 -0.73 68.18
C ARG A 169 -20.34 0.54 67.54
N ALA A 170 -20.86 0.97 66.38
CA ALA A 170 -20.42 2.20 65.74
C ALA A 170 -20.78 3.48 66.52
N ALA A 171 -21.63 3.39 67.54
CA ALA A 171 -21.95 4.51 68.43
C ALA A 171 -20.73 5.06 69.20
N ASN A 172 -19.66 4.27 69.31
CA ASN A 172 -18.43 4.62 70.04
C ASN A 172 -17.32 5.21 69.13
N LEU A 173 -17.62 5.45 67.84
CA LEU A 173 -16.67 6.00 66.87
C LEU A 173 -16.77 7.52 66.81
N ASP A 174 -15.64 8.19 67.03
CA ASP A 174 -15.47 9.63 66.76
C ASP A 174 -14.92 9.80 65.33
N PHE A 175 -15.76 10.26 64.39
CA PHE A 175 -15.37 10.45 62.99
C PHE A 175 -14.85 11.86 62.71
N VAL A 176 -13.75 11.95 61.97
CA VAL A 176 -13.20 13.19 61.41
C VAL A 176 -13.07 13.03 59.89
N GLU A 177 -13.86 13.79 59.16
CA GLU A 177 -13.79 13.77 57.70
C GLU A 177 -12.42 14.27 57.21
N ALA A 178 -11.80 13.47 56.35
CA ALA A 178 -10.55 13.81 55.67
C ALA A 178 -10.62 13.36 54.21
N PRO A 179 -10.08 14.15 53.26
CA PRO A 179 -10.03 13.75 51.86
C PRO A 179 -9.05 12.58 51.67
N GLY A 180 -9.33 11.69 50.73
CA GLY A 180 -8.45 10.56 50.42
C GLY A 180 -9.22 9.35 49.89
N PHE A 181 -8.56 8.20 49.89
CA PHE A 181 -9.14 6.90 49.51
C PHE A 181 -9.09 5.89 50.65
N ASP A 182 -8.57 6.29 51.81
CA ASP A 182 -8.28 5.39 52.93
C ASP A 182 -8.94 5.85 54.23
N LEU A 183 -9.20 4.88 55.10
CA LEU A 183 -9.62 5.09 56.48
C LEU A 183 -8.45 4.81 57.41
N THR A 184 -8.22 5.72 58.34
CA THR A 184 -7.30 5.53 59.47
C THR A 184 -8.11 5.44 60.76
N VAL A 185 -7.89 4.39 61.55
CA VAL A 185 -8.57 4.14 62.82
C VAL A 185 -7.54 4.08 63.92
N ALA A 186 -7.66 4.96 64.91
CA ALA A 186 -6.84 4.98 66.10
C ALA A 186 -7.62 4.45 67.31
N ILE A 187 -7.06 3.44 67.97
CA ILE A 187 -7.58 2.79 69.18
C ILE A 187 -6.42 2.76 70.19
N ASP A 188 -6.48 3.57 71.24
CA ASP A 188 -5.38 3.78 72.19
C ASP A 188 -4.04 4.09 71.51
N GLU A 189 -3.06 3.17 71.55
CA GLU A 189 -1.77 3.29 70.85
C GLU A 189 -1.73 2.59 69.48
N ALA A 190 -2.77 1.84 69.12
CA ALA A 190 -2.86 1.12 67.85
C ALA A 190 -3.46 2.00 66.75
N VAL A 191 -2.83 2.00 65.58
CA VAL A 191 -3.33 2.67 64.38
C VAL A 191 -3.50 1.64 63.27
N PHE A 192 -4.70 1.56 62.73
CA PHE A 192 -5.05 0.73 61.58
C PHE A 192 -5.33 1.63 60.38
N GLU A 193 -4.83 1.27 59.21
CA GLU A 193 -5.01 2.04 57.98
C GLU A 193 -5.37 1.10 56.84
N THR A 194 -6.36 1.47 56.04
CA THR A 194 -6.59 0.81 54.75
C THR A 194 -5.49 1.24 53.78
N ARG A 195 -4.96 0.34 52.93
CA ARG A 195 -3.94 0.67 51.92
C ARG A 195 -4.52 0.64 50.50
N MET A 196 -5.71 1.19 50.33
CA MET A 196 -6.44 1.21 49.07
C MET A 196 -5.83 2.19 48.07
N ALA A 197 -5.28 3.34 48.52
CA ALA A 197 -4.64 4.30 47.61
C ALA A 197 -3.40 3.72 46.91
N GLU A 198 -2.56 2.99 47.65
CA GLU A 198 -1.36 2.35 47.10
C GLU A 198 -1.73 1.26 46.09
N TRP A 199 -2.74 0.45 46.42
CA TRP A 199 -3.21 -0.60 45.54
C TRP A 199 -3.88 -0.04 44.27
N SER A 200 -4.68 1.02 44.40
CA SER A 200 -5.29 1.73 43.27
C SER A 200 -4.24 2.34 42.34
N THR A 201 -3.16 2.89 42.90
CA THR A 201 -2.02 3.39 42.12
C THR A 201 -1.35 2.26 41.34
N THR A 202 -1.04 1.15 42.03
CA THR A 202 -0.42 -0.03 41.40
C THR A 202 -1.32 -0.61 40.30
N LEU A 203 -2.63 -0.69 40.54
CA LEU A 203 -3.60 -1.16 39.55
C LEU A 203 -3.67 -0.23 38.34
N SER A 204 -3.66 1.09 38.58
CA SER A 204 -3.68 2.10 37.51
C SER A 204 -2.42 2.02 36.64
N GLU A 205 -1.24 1.78 37.23
CA GLU A 205 0.00 1.57 36.49
C GLU A 205 -0.01 0.31 35.63
N VAL A 206 -0.62 -0.78 36.11
CA VAL A 206 -0.74 -2.03 35.35
C VAL A 206 -1.77 -1.94 34.22
N LEU A 207 -2.79 -1.10 34.38
CA LEU A 207 -3.86 -0.92 33.40
C LEU A 207 -3.59 0.19 32.37
N ALA A 208 -2.51 0.98 32.54
CA ALA A 208 -2.08 2.05 31.64
C ALA A 208 -1.28 1.52 30.44
#